data_AF-A0A920J304-F1
#
_entry.id   AF-A0A920J304-F1
#
_cell.length_a   1.000
_cell.length_b   1.000
_cell.length_c   1.000
_cell.angle_alpha   90.00
_cell.angle_beta   90.00
_cell.angle_gamma   90.00
#
_symmetry.space_group_name_H-M   'P 1'
#
loop_
_entity.id
_entity.type
_entity.pdbx_description
1 polymer ?
#
loop_
_entity_poly.entity_id
_entity_poly.type
_entity_poly.pdbx_seq_one_letter_code
_entity_poly.pdbx_strand_id
1 'polypeptide(L)'
;MFKKNYDLPTRVKLSGEDVGFSKDYWSSMAELGWLGLPFSEEDGGFGGNQIDIIVIMEQFGRGLVLEPFFSGVVMAGGAIKRGGNENLKQEFLSALIEGTKQLSFGYAEIQSRFDLEDVAKYGKERWG
;
A
#
# COMPACT_ATOMS: atom_id res chain seq x y z
N MET A 1 5.28 -17.02 9.40
CA MET A 1 4.38 -16.00 9.99
C MET A 1 2.92 -16.26 9.63
N PHE A 2 2.53 -16.20 8.35
CA PHE A 2 1.10 -16.25 7.96
C PHE A 2 0.36 -17.58 8.24
N LYS A 3 1.00 -18.74 8.07
CA LYS A 3 0.30 -20.04 8.28
C LYS A 3 -0.22 -20.30 9.71
N LYS A 4 0.35 -19.67 10.74
CA LYS A 4 -0.09 -19.85 12.14
C LYS A 4 -1.03 -18.75 12.63
N ASN A 5 -0.93 -17.55 12.05
CA ASN A 5 -1.62 -16.36 12.54
C ASN A 5 -2.67 -15.82 11.55
N TYR A 6 -2.82 -16.42 10.37
CA TYR A 6 -3.72 -15.92 9.32
C TYR A 6 -4.53 -17.08 8.72
N ASP A 7 -5.36 -17.71 9.55
CA ASP A 7 -6.26 -18.77 9.09
C ASP A 7 -7.52 -18.20 8.41
N LEU A 8 -8.24 -19.06 7.69
CA LEU A 8 -9.43 -18.65 6.94
C LEU A 8 -10.52 -18.01 7.84
N PRO A 9 -10.85 -18.54 9.03
CA PRO A 9 -11.78 -17.89 9.94
C PRO A 9 -11.35 -16.48 10.36
N THR A 10 -10.08 -16.29 10.74
CA THR A 10 -9.55 -14.98 11.10
C THR A 10 -9.64 -14.01 9.93
N ARG A 11 -9.25 -14.45 8.73
CA ARG A 11 -9.37 -13.64 7.52
C ARG A 11 -10.81 -13.21 7.26
N VAL A 12 -11.76 -14.15 7.30
CA VAL A 12 -13.19 -13.84 7.04
C VAL A 12 -13.69 -12.81 8.05
N LYS A 13 -13.35 -12.98 9.32
CA LYS A 13 -13.68 -12.01 10.37
C LYS A 13 -13.12 -10.62 10.05
N LEU A 14 -11.81 -10.52 9.81
CA LEU A 14 -11.14 -9.24 9.50
C LEU A 14 -11.75 -8.54 8.28
N SER A 15 -12.12 -9.30 7.24
CA SER A 15 -12.73 -8.73 6.04
C SER A 15 -14.11 -8.11 6.26
N GLY A 16 -14.78 -8.45 7.36
CA GLY A 16 -16.07 -7.86 7.75
C GLY A 16 -15.96 -6.70 8.74
N GLU A 17 -14.76 -6.37 9.22
CA GLU A 17 -14.53 -5.22 10.10
C GLU A 17 -14.45 -3.93 9.28
N ASP A 18 -14.63 -2.77 9.94
CA ASP A 18 -14.72 -1.46 9.29
C ASP A 18 -13.52 -1.13 8.39
N VAL A 19 -12.30 -1.45 8.85
CA VAL A 19 -11.07 -1.26 8.06
C VAL A 19 -10.78 -2.40 7.08
N GLY A 20 -11.43 -3.56 7.24
CA GLY A 20 -11.31 -4.71 6.33
C GLY A 20 -9.98 -5.50 6.40
N PHE A 21 -9.07 -5.17 7.33
CA PHE A 21 -7.79 -5.85 7.56
C PHE A 21 -7.32 -5.67 9.01
N SER A 22 -6.24 -6.35 9.42
CA SER A 22 -5.68 -6.21 10.77
C SER A 22 -4.66 -5.08 10.86
N LYS A 23 -4.94 -4.08 11.70
CA LYS A 23 -3.97 -3.01 12.02
C LYS A 23 -2.70 -3.56 12.66
N ASP A 24 -2.82 -4.60 13.47
CA ASP A 24 -1.66 -5.23 14.13
C ASP A 24 -0.74 -5.90 13.11
N TYR A 25 -1.30 -6.59 12.12
CA TYR A 25 -0.48 -7.20 11.06
C TYR A 25 0.15 -6.15 10.16
N TRP A 26 -0.57 -5.06 9.86
CA TRP A 26 0.02 -3.92 9.17
C TRP A 26 1.22 -3.32 9.93
N SER A 27 1.07 -3.09 11.24
CA SER A 27 2.18 -2.63 12.09
C SER A 27 3.34 -3.62 12.11
N SER A 28 3.07 -4.93 12.20
CA SER A 28 4.13 -5.94 12.10
C SER A 28 4.84 -5.94 10.74
N MET A 29 4.15 -5.63 9.64
CA MET A 29 4.80 -5.48 8.33
C MET A 29 5.76 -4.28 8.31
N ALA A 30 5.41 -3.19 9.00
CA ALA A 30 6.28 -2.03 9.16
C ALA A 30 7.52 -2.38 9.99
N GLU A 31 7.33 -3.04 11.14
CA GLU A 31 8.41 -3.48 12.04
C GLU A 31 9.39 -4.44 11.36
N LEU A 32 8.90 -5.31 10.46
CA LEU A 32 9.72 -6.21 9.67
C LEU A 32 10.38 -5.54 8.46
N GLY A 33 10.13 -4.24 8.24
CA GLY A 33 10.70 -3.47 7.14
C GLY A 33 10.06 -3.72 5.78
N TRP A 34 8.95 -4.47 5.71
CA TRP A 34 8.35 -4.84 4.43
C TRP A 34 7.76 -3.64 3.71
N LEU A 35 7.17 -2.69 4.45
CA LEU A 35 6.60 -1.47 3.88
C LEU A 35 7.69 -0.56 3.28
N GLY A 36 8.91 -0.62 3.81
CA GLY A 36 10.09 0.10 3.30
C GLY A 36 10.76 -0.56 2.10
N LEU A 37 10.46 -1.84 1.81
CA LEU A 37 11.21 -2.62 0.82
C LEU A 37 11.27 -1.95 -0.56
N PRO A 38 10.19 -1.40 -1.15
CA PRO A 38 10.22 -0.87 -2.52
C PRO A 38 10.90 0.49 -2.67
N PHE A 39 11.24 1.18 -1.57
CA PHE A 39 11.73 2.57 -1.57
C PHE A 39 13.25 2.61 -1.39
N SER A 40 13.93 3.62 -1.95
CA SER A 40 15.39 3.76 -1.78
C SER A 40 15.75 4.09 -0.33
N GLU A 41 17.01 3.89 0.04
CA GLU A 41 17.54 4.32 1.35
C GLU A 41 17.37 5.83 1.57
N GLU A 42 17.51 6.63 0.50
CA GLU A 42 17.26 8.09 0.52
C GLU A 42 15.82 8.45 0.90
N ASP A 43 14.86 7.61 0.50
CA ASP A 43 13.44 7.74 0.83
C ASP A 43 13.08 6.97 2.15
N GLY A 44 14.08 6.48 2.89
CA GLY A 44 13.90 5.75 4.16
C GLY A 44 13.60 4.25 4.02
N GLY A 45 13.78 3.67 2.84
CA GLY A 45 13.53 2.25 2.53
C GLY A 45 14.78 1.38 2.38
N PHE A 46 14.62 0.22 1.73
CA PHE A 46 15.67 -0.81 1.57
C PHE A 46 16.13 -1.06 0.13
N GLY A 47 15.59 -0.33 -0.84
CA GLY A 47 16.00 -0.39 -2.24
C GLY A 47 15.67 -1.70 -2.97
N GLY A 48 14.71 -2.48 -2.46
CA GLY A 48 14.27 -3.74 -3.04
C GLY A 48 13.74 -3.58 -4.45
N ASN A 49 14.03 -4.58 -5.29
CA ASN A 49 13.61 -4.62 -6.68
C ASN A 49 12.32 -5.45 -6.86
N GLN A 50 11.87 -5.60 -8.11
CA GLN A 50 10.64 -6.32 -8.43
C GLN A 50 10.66 -7.79 -8.00
N ILE A 51 11.82 -8.46 -8.01
CA ILE A 51 11.96 -9.84 -7.57
C ILE A 51 11.70 -9.93 -6.07
N ASP A 52 12.26 -9.01 -5.27
CA ASP A 52 12.06 -8.97 -3.82
C ASP A 52 10.58 -8.76 -3.47
N ILE A 53 9.91 -7.87 -4.23
CA ILE A 53 8.48 -7.61 -4.08
C ILE A 53 7.66 -8.84 -4.47
N ILE A 54 7.97 -9.52 -5.57
CA ILE A 54 7.26 -10.73 -6.01
C ILE A 54 7.32 -11.82 -4.94
N VAL A 55 8.48 -12.03 -4.31
CA VAL A 55 8.62 -13.03 -3.23
C VAL A 55 7.66 -12.75 -2.08
N ILE A 56 7.52 -11.49 -1.65
CA ILE A 56 6.54 -11.11 -0.61
C ILE A 56 5.10 -11.35 -1.11
N MET A 57 4.81 -10.91 -2.34
CA MET A 57 3.48 -11.05 -2.93
C MET A 57 3.04 -12.51 -3.07
N GLU A 58 3.95 -13.43 -3.37
CA GLU A 58 3.66 -14.87 -3.39
C GLU A 58 3.25 -15.39 -2.02
N GLN A 59 3.93 -14.95 -0.95
CA GLN A 59 3.55 -15.34 0.42
C GLN A 59 2.20 -14.75 0.81
N PHE A 60 1.91 -13.53 0.38
CA PHE A 60 0.62 -12.88 0.63
C PHE A 60 -0.51 -13.59 -0.11
N GLY A 61 -0.29 -13.99 -1.36
CA GLY A 61 -1.24 -14.79 -2.13
C GLY A 61 -1.53 -16.14 -1.48
N ARG A 62 -0.49 -16.83 -0.97
CA ARG A 62 -0.65 -18.10 -0.24
C ARG A 62 -1.45 -17.94 1.06
N GLY A 63 -1.32 -16.80 1.74
CA GLY A 63 -2.04 -16.48 2.98
C GLY A 63 -3.39 -15.78 2.78
N LEU A 64 -3.73 -15.40 1.55
CA LEU A 64 -4.89 -14.54 1.24
C LEU A 64 -4.94 -13.27 2.11
N VAL A 65 -3.76 -12.66 2.30
CA VAL A 65 -3.52 -11.45 3.11
C VAL A 65 -4.42 -10.31 2.61
N LEU A 66 -5.06 -9.62 3.55
CA LEU A 66 -5.99 -8.51 3.30
C LEU A 66 -5.31 -7.14 3.36
N GLU A 67 -4.20 -7.05 4.07
CA GLU A 67 -3.46 -5.82 4.29
C GLU A 67 -3.10 -5.17 2.93
N PRO A 68 -3.30 -3.85 2.78
CA PRO A 68 -3.29 -3.17 1.49
C PRO A 68 -1.88 -2.89 0.95
N PHE A 69 -0.99 -3.88 0.98
CA PHE A 69 0.39 -3.75 0.56
C PHE A 69 0.51 -3.37 -0.92
N PHE A 70 -0.22 -4.07 -1.79
CA PHE A 70 -0.13 -3.82 -3.22
C PHE A 70 -0.70 -2.44 -3.60
N SER A 71 -1.92 -2.13 -3.15
CA SER A 71 -2.58 -0.85 -3.47
C SER A 71 -1.90 0.36 -2.81
N GLY A 72 -1.47 0.21 -1.56
CA GLY A 72 -0.86 1.29 -0.80
C GLY A 72 0.64 1.44 -1.04
N VAL A 73 1.40 0.37 -0.86
CA VAL A 73 2.88 0.42 -0.93
C VAL A 73 3.34 0.41 -2.38
N VAL A 74 2.92 -0.60 -3.15
CA VAL A 74 3.44 -0.80 -4.52
C VAL A 74 2.87 0.23 -5.50
N MET A 75 1.55 0.43 -5.51
CA MET A 75 0.91 1.34 -6.46
C MET A 75 1.01 2.80 -6.02
N ALA A 76 0.39 3.17 -4.89
CA ALA A 76 0.34 4.57 -4.45
C ALA A 76 1.73 5.10 -4.04
N GLY A 77 2.44 4.36 -3.18
CA GLY A 77 3.82 4.69 -2.82
C GLY A 77 4.75 4.72 -4.04
N GLY A 78 4.61 3.76 -4.95
CA GLY A 78 5.37 3.74 -6.21
C GLY A 78 5.10 4.96 -7.11
N ALA A 79 3.87 5.48 -7.12
CA ALA A 79 3.54 6.70 -7.84
C ALA A 79 4.25 7.92 -7.23
N ILE A 80 4.25 8.05 -5.90
CA ILE A 80 4.95 9.12 -5.18
C ILE A 80 6.47 9.02 -5.36
N LYS A 81 7.04 7.81 -5.27
CA LYS A 81 8.47 7.55 -5.52
C LYS A 81 8.91 8.09 -6.88
N ARG A 82 8.08 7.91 -7.92
CA ARG A 82 8.40 8.27 -9.31
C ARG A 82 8.06 9.71 -9.69
N GLY A 83 6.95 10.26 -9.17
CA GLY A 83 6.41 11.55 -9.60
C GLY A 83 6.26 12.61 -8.51
N GLY A 84 6.49 12.25 -7.25
CA GLY A 84 6.42 13.18 -6.12
C GLY A 84 7.67 14.05 -6.00
N ASN A 85 7.49 15.29 -5.56
CA ASN A 85 8.59 16.13 -5.11
C ASN A 85 9.10 15.68 -3.72
N GLU A 86 10.21 16.26 -3.26
CA GLU A 86 10.83 15.91 -1.96
C GLU A 86 9.86 16.05 -0.79
N ASN A 87 9.03 17.09 -0.75
CA ASN A 87 8.05 17.29 0.32
C ASN A 87 7.00 16.17 0.36
N LEU A 88 6.45 15.80 -0.79
CA LEU A 88 5.49 14.70 -0.90
C LEU A 88 6.12 13.37 -0.50
N LYS A 89 7.37 13.13 -0.90
CA LYS A 89 8.09 11.91 -0.51
C LYS A 89 8.29 11.86 1.00
N GLN A 90 8.81 12.94 1.60
CA GLN A 90 9.04 13.02 3.04
C GLN A 90 7.75 12.91 3.86
N GLU A 91 6.65 13.53 3.42
CA GLU A 91 5.38 13.46 4.15
C GLU A 91 4.73 12.07 4.04
N PHE A 92 4.63 11.53 2.82
CA PHE A 92 3.80 10.35 2.56
C PHE A 92 4.57 9.05 2.60
N LEU A 93 5.80 8.99 2.08
CA LEU A 93 6.57 7.74 2.11
C LEU A 93 7.03 7.42 3.53
N SER A 94 7.52 8.40 4.29
CA SER A 94 7.93 8.16 5.68
C SER A 94 6.79 7.57 6.52
N ALA A 95 5.60 8.20 6.50
CA ALA A 95 4.45 7.72 7.24
C ALA A 95 3.90 6.37 6.73
N LEU A 96 4.03 6.10 5.43
CA LEU A 96 3.67 4.80 4.84
C LEU A 96 4.64 3.70 5.29
N ILE A 97 5.95 3.98 5.29
CA ILE A 97 7.01 3.05 5.70
C ILE A 97 6.89 2.71 7.19
N GLU A 98 6.59 3.70 8.03
CA GLU A 98 6.32 3.53 9.45
C GLU A 98 5.00 2.80 9.74
N GLY A 99 4.15 2.61 8.72
CA GLY A 99 2.83 1.99 8.86
C GLY A 99 1.78 2.88 9.51
N THR A 100 2.06 4.18 9.73
CA THR A 100 1.13 5.13 10.36
C THR A 100 0.11 5.72 9.39
N LYS A 101 0.36 5.62 8.08
CA LYS A 101 -0.60 5.96 7.02
C LYS A 101 -0.77 4.82 6.03
N GLN A 102 -2.00 4.63 5.56
CA GLN A 102 -2.33 3.80 4.41
C GLN A 102 -2.67 4.70 3.22
N LEU A 103 -2.14 4.36 2.06
CA LEU A 103 -2.43 5.04 0.80
C LEU A 103 -3.24 4.13 -0.12
N SER A 104 -3.86 4.72 -1.14
CA SER A 104 -4.51 3.97 -2.21
C SER A 104 -4.34 4.70 -3.53
N PHE A 105 -4.30 3.94 -4.63
CA PHE A 105 -4.14 4.49 -5.97
C PHE A 105 -5.49 4.61 -6.66
N GLY A 106 -6.09 5.80 -6.58
CA GLY A 106 -7.41 6.10 -7.14
C GLY A 106 -7.33 6.46 -8.63
N TYR A 107 -7.16 5.46 -9.50
CA TYR A 107 -7.05 5.68 -10.95
C TYR A 107 -8.34 5.39 -11.74
N ALA A 108 -9.25 4.59 -11.18
CA ALA A 108 -10.42 4.10 -11.90
C ALA A 108 -11.66 4.95 -11.59
N GLU A 109 -12.41 5.31 -12.64
CA GLU A 109 -13.71 5.97 -12.53
C GLU A 109 -14.79 5.17 -13.31
N ILE A 110 -16.04 5.22 -12.85
CA ILE A 110 -17.13 4.43 -13.44
C ILE A 110 -17.34 4.76 -14.93
N GLN A 111 -17.23 6.04 -15.32
CA GLN A 111 -17.36 6.46 -16.72
C GLN A 111 -16.17 6.03 -17.59
N SER A 112 -14.96 6.09 -17.02
CA SER A 112 -13.69 5.84 -17.72
C SER A 112 -13.59 4.43 -18.29
N ARG A 113 -14.20 3.42 -17.64
CA ARG A 113 -14.07 2.00 -18.01
C ARG A 113 -12.61 1.56 -18.23
N PHE A 114 -12.15 1.56 -19.49
CA PHE A 114 -10.78 1.23 -19.90
C PHE A 114 -10.05 2.41 -20.57
N ASP A 115 -10.71 3.57 -20.69
CA ASP A 115 -10.16 4.80 -21.22
C ASP A 115 -9.57 5.65 -20.09
N LEU A 116 -8.24 5.53 -19.92
CA LEU A 116 -7.51 6.22 -18.86
C LEU A 116 -7.53 7.75 -18.98
N GLU A 117 -7.95 8.30 -20.12
CA GLU A 117 -8.00 9.74 -20.37
C GLU A 117 -9.39 10.34 -20.07
N ASP A 118 -10.44 9.52 -19.96
CA ASP A 118 -11.81 9.95 -19.62
C ASP A 118 -12.04 10.06 -18.11
N VAL A 119 -11.27 10.94 -17.46
CA VAL A 119 -11.35 11.21 -16.02
C VAL A 119 -12.13 12.52 -15.79
N ALA A 120 -13.29 12.42 -15.14
CA ALA A 120 -14.22 13.55 -14.98
C ALA A 120 -13.97 14.35 -13.69
N LYS A 121 -13.26 13.79 -12.69
CA LYS A 121 -13.04 14.47 -11.41
C LYS A 121 -11.93 15.52 -11.52
N TYR A 122 -12.31 16.76 -11.78
CA TYR A 122 -11.41 17.91 -11.67
C TYR A 122 -11.20 18.27 -10.18
N GLY A 123 -9.94 18.32 -9.75
CA GLY A 123 -9.56 18.78 -8.42
C GLY A 123 -9.87 20.26 -8.26
N LYS A 124 -10.94 20.60 -7.53
CA LYS A 124 -11.22 21.98 -7.12
C LYS A 124 -10.57 22.19 -5.76
N GLU A 125 -9.54 23.03 -5.69
CA GLU A 125 -8.97 23.46 -4.40
C GLU A 125 -10.09 24.04 -3.54
N ARG A 126 -10.28 23.45 -2.36
CA ARG A 126 -11.14 24.00 -1.31
C ARG A 126 -10.21 24.45 -0.18
N TRP A 127 -9.55 25.58 -0.38
CA TRP A 127 -8.90 26.30 0.71
C TRP A 127 -10.00 26.93 1.58
N GLY A 128 -10.02 26.55 2.85
CA GLY A 128 -10.77 27.20 3.92
C GLY A 128 -9.81 27.52 5.06
#